data_AF-A0A961NH43-F1
#
_entry.id   AF-A0A961NH43-F1
#
_cell.length_a   1.000
_cell.length_b   1.000
_cell.length_c   1.000
_cell.angle_alpha   90.00
_cell.angle_beta   90.00
_cell.angle_gamma   90.00
#
_symmetry.space_group_name_H-M   'P 1'
#
loop_
_entity.id
_entity.type
_entity.pdbx_description
1 polymer ?
#
loop_
_entity_poly.entity_id
_entity_poly.type
_entity_poly.pdbx_seq_one_letter_code
_entity_poly.pdbx_strand_id
1 'polypeptide(L)'
;PKLPRPKNAPEGCTAATEMLKLLLKLTAEKEGVAAKIIATVDDLEKIAADDEADVLALKGWRRAVFGVQALKLKHGKLAISYRDRNIVMVDLEKLQKLPMAAE
;
A
#
# COMPACT_ATOMS: atom_id res chain seq x y z
N PRO A 1 -6.65 17.25 33.59
CA PRO A 1 -5.70 16.52 32.69
C PRO A 1 -5.63 17.20 31.31
N LYS A 2 -4.45 17.61 30.85
CA LYS A 2 -4.29 18.13 29.48
C LYS A 2 -4.24 16.94 28.53
N LEU A 3 -5.25 16.82 27.68
CA LEU A 3 -5.29 15.80 26.63
C LEU A 3 -4.05 15.97 25.73
N PRO A 4 -3.28 14.89 25.48
CA PRO A 4 -2.16 14.97 24.55
C PRO A 4 -2.69 15.36 23.18
N ARG A 5 -2.09 16.39 22.55
CA ARG A 5 -2.43 16.75 21.18
C ARG A 5 -2.01 15.59 20.27
N PRO A 6 -2.89 15.11 19.38
CA PRO A 6 -2.49 14.12 18.40
C PRO A 6 -1.33 14.71 17.58
N LYS A 7 -0.24 13.96 17.47
CA LYS A 7 0.87 14.33 16.58
C LYS A 7 0.30 14.38 15.17
N ASN A 8 0.44 15.52 14.50
CA ASN A 8 0.08 15.61 13.08
C ASN A 8 0.90 14.56 12.34
N ALA A 9 0.25 13.70 11.55
CA ALA A 9 0.94 12.77 10.69
C ALA A 9 1.85 13.56 9.72
N PRO A 10 3.02 13.02 9.34
CA PRO A 10 3.87 13.64 8.32
C PRO A 10 3.08 13.98 7.05
N GLU A 11 3.47 15.07 6.37
CA GLU A 11 2.83 15.49 5.13
C GLU A 11 2.80 14.33 4.11
N GLY A 12 1.66 14.14 3.44
CA GLY A 12 1.47 13.06 2.46
C GLY A 12 0.99 11.72 3.02
N CYS A 13 1.04 11.49 4.34
CA CYS A 13 0.59 10.23 4.94
C CYS A 13 -0.90 9.92 4.69
N THR A 14 -1.77 10.96 4.64
CA THR A 14 -3.20 10.77 4.34
C THR A 14 -3.42 10.25 2.93
N ALA A 15 -2.78 10.85 1.92
CA ALA A 15 -2.89 10.41 0.54
C ALA A 15 -2.30 9.00 0.33
N ALA A 16 -1.16 8.72 0.97
CA ALA A 16 -0.56 7.39 0.98
C ALA A 16 -1.51 6.35 1.61
N THR A 17 -2.19 6.70 2.70
CA THR A 17 -3.18 5.82 3.35
C THR A 17 -4.36 5.51 2.41
N GLU A 18 -4.87 6.50 1.67
CA GLU A 18 -5.93 6.27 0.68
C GLU A 18 -5.48 5.35 -0.47
N MET A 19 -4.24 5.50 -0.94
CA MET A 19 -3.66 4.57 -1.93
C MET A 19 -3.56 3.14 -1.36
N LEU A 20 -3.15 3.00 -0.10
CA LEU A 20 -3.07 1.71 0.58
C LEU A 20 -4.47 1.08 0.80
N LYS A 21 -5.50 1.89 1.05
CA LYS A 21 -6.90 1.41 1.14
C LYS A 21 -7.36 0.83 -0.20
N LEU A 22 -7.04 1.50 -1.31
CA LEU A 22 -7.35 0.99 -2.64
C LEU A 22 -6.61 -0.34 -2.90
N LEU A 23 -5.30 -0.39 -2.60
CA LEU A 23 -4.53 -1.63 -2.71
C LEU A 23 -5.14 -2.76 -1.88
N LEU A 24 -5.50 -2.48 -0.63
CA LEU A 24 -6.08 -3.47 0.28
C LEU A 24 -7.39 -4.04 -0.28
N LYS A 25 -8.24 -3.19 -0.87
CA LYS A 25 -9.47 -3.61 -1.54
C LYS A 25 -9.17 -4.58 -2.69
N LEU A 26 -8.22 -4.25 -3.56
CA LEU A 26 -7.83 -5.10 -4.70
C LEU A 26 -7.23 -6.43 -4.24
N THR A 27 -6.37 -6.41 -3.22
CA THR A 27 -5.80 -7.63 -2.63
C THR A 27 -6.89 -8.50 -2.04
N ALA A 28 -7.83 -7.93 -1.29
CA ALA A 28 -8.96 -8.66 -0.69
C ALA A 28 -9.84 -9.34 -1.74
N GLU A 29 -10.17 -8.63 -2.82
CA GLU A 29 -10.93 -9.15 -3.96
C GLU A 29 -10.19 -10.32 -4.65
N LYS A 30 -8.88 -10.18 -4.86
CA LYS A 30 -8.04 -11.22 -5.47
C LYS A 30 -7.95 -12.49 -4.63
N GLU A 31 -7.74 -12.33 -3.32
CA GLU A 31 -7.56 -13.46 -2.39
C GLU A 31 -8.90 -14.06 -1.91
N GLY A 32 -10.04 -13.42 -2.23
CA GLY A 32 -11.37 -13.90 -1.84
C GLY A 32 -11.66 -13.81 -0.34
N VAL A 33 -11.02 -12.87 0.36
CA VAL A 33 -11.16 -12.69 1.82
C VAL A 33 -11.60 -11.28 2.18
N ALA A 34 -12.17 -11.10 3.38
CA ALA A 34 -12.51 -9.76 3.85
C ALA A 34 -11.25 -8.92 4.11
N ALA A 35 -11.22 -7.68 3.63
CA ALA A 35 -10.10 -6.75 3.78
C ALA A 35 -9.58 -6.64 5.23
N LYS A 36 -10.48 -6.60 6.21
CA LYS A 36 -10.14 -6.52 7.65
C LYS A 36 -9.33 -7.70 8.19
N ILE A 37 -9.35 -8.85 7.51
CA ILE A 37 -8.54 -10.03 7.89
C ILE A 37 -7.08 -9.81 7.47
N ILE A 38 -6.86 -9.06 6.39
CA ILE A 38 -5.54 -8.71 5.86
C ILE A 38 -4.96 -7.52 6.65
N ALA A 39 -5.68 -6.41 6.76
CA ALA A 39 -5.22 -5.20 7.43
C ALA A 39 -6.39 -4.30 7.90
N THR A 40 -6.14 -3.50 8.92
CA THR A 40 -7.05 -2.45 9.42
C THR A 40 -6.61 -1.06 8.93
N VAL A 41 -7.47 -0.05 9.02
CA VAL A 41 -7.10 1.34 8.64
C VAL A 41 -5.93 1.86 9.49
N ASP A 42 -5.91 1.53 10.79
CA ASP A 42 -4.79 1.86 11.69
C ASP A 42 -3.48 1.22 11.24
N ASP A 43 -3.51 -0.02 10.74
CA ASP A 43 -2.32 -0.64 10.14
C ASP A 43 -1.85 0.16 8.91
N LEU A 44 -2.76 0.62 8.07
CA LEU A 44 -2.43 1.38 6.86
C LEU A 44 -1.81 2.75 7.19
N GLU A 45 -2.34 3.44 8.19
CA GLU A 45 -1.80 4.72 8.66
C GLU A 45 -0.39 4.55 9.21
N LYS A 46 -0.15 3.48 9.99
CA LYS A 46 1.18 3.13 10.50
C LYS A 46 2.15 2.79 9.38
N ILE A 47 1.73 2.00 8.38
CA ILE A 47 2.57 1.68 7.20
C ILE A 47 2.87 2.93 6.38
N ALA A 48 1.90 3.83 6.21
CA ALA A 48 2.11 5.09 5.51
C ALA A 48 3.18 5.95 6.21
N ALA A 49 3.18 5.96 7.55
CA ALA A 49 4.15 6.72 8.35
C ALA A 49 5.52 6.05 8.49
N ASP A 50 5.59 4.71 8.50
CA ASP A 50 6.79 3.94 8.86
C ASP A 50 6.89 2.61 8.07
N ASP A 51 8.04 2.36 7.44
CA ASP A 51 8.30 1.13 6.68
C ASP A 51 8.49 -0.09 7.58
N GLU A 52 8.89 0.13 8.84
CA GLU A 52 9.14 -0.90 9.84
C GLU A 52 8.02 -0.99 10.89
N ALA A 53 6.86 -0.40 10.58
CA ALA A 53 5.71 -0.38 11.46
C ALA A 53 5.40 -1.76 12.07
N ASP A 54 5.25 -1.82 13.39
CA ASP A 54 4.95 -3.05 14.11
C ASP A 54 3.46 -3.43 13.98
N VAL A 55 3.07 -3.91 12.78
CA VAL A 55 1.67 -4.23 12.44
C VAL A 55 1.55 -5.63 11.85
N LEU A 56 0.37 -6.25 12.03
CA LEU A 56 0.11 -7.60 11.51
C LEU A 56 0.18 -7.66 9.98
N ALA A 57 -0.19 -6.57 9.30
CA ALA A 57 -0.13 -6.44 7.85
C ALA A 57 1.29 -6.60 7.28
N LEU A 58 2.33 -6.35 8.07
CA LEU A 58 3.74 -6.51 7.68
C LEU A 58 4.38 -7.81 8.18
N LYS A 59 3.59 -8.75 8.72
CA LYS A 59 4.08 -10.03 9.29
C LYS A 59 3.40 -11.25 8.67
N GLY A 60 4.11 -12.39 8.69
CA GLY A 60 3.58 -13.70 8.29
C GLY A 60 2.92 -13.70 6.90
N TRP A 61 1.79 -14.41 6.79
CA TRP A 61 1.06 -14.53 5.52
C TRP A 61 0.51 -13.19 5.00
N ARG A 62 0.14 -12.27 5.90
CA ARG A 62 -0.36 -10.92 5.53
C ARG A 62 0.71 -10.11 4.82
N ARG A 63 1.97 -10.23 5.25
CA ARG A 63 3.11 -9.64 4.56
C ARG A 63 3.21 -10.14 3.12
N ALA A 64 3.04 -11.45 2.94
CA ALA A 64 3.19 -12.10 1.65
C ALA A 64 2.09 -11.68 0.66
N VAL A 65 0.84 -11.55 1.12
CA VAL A 65 -0.30 -11.18 0.25
C VAL A 65 -0.44 -9.67 0.04
N PHE A 66 -0.08 -8.86 1.03
CA PHE A 66 -0.32 -7.41 1.04
C PHE A 66 0.91 -6.59 1.39
N GLY A 67 1.57 -6.87 2.52
CA GLY A 67 2.60 -6.00 3.07
C GLY A 67 3.76 -5.68 2.10
N VAL A 68 4.22 -6.65 1.32
CA VAL A 68 5.26 -6.41 0.29
C VAL A 68 4.77 -5.44 -0.79
N GLN A 69 3.52 -5.58 -1.24
CA GLN A 69 2.94 -4.69 -2.27
C GLN A 69 2.69 -3.29 -1.71
N ALA A 70 2.25 -3.19 -0.46
CA ALA A 70 2.05 -1.92 0.25
C ALA A 70 3.34 -1.09 0.31
N LEU A 71 4.44 -1.72 0.71
CA LEU A 71 5.77 -1.07 0.72
C LEU A 71 6.22 -0.70 -0.69
N LYS A 72 6.05 -1.58 -1.68
CA LYS A 72 6.36 -1.24 -3.09
C LYS A 72 5.56 -0.04 -3.59
N LEU A 73 4.27 0.03 -3.27
CA LEU A 73 3.41 1.15 -3.66
C LEU A 73 3.87 2.46 -2.99
N LYS A 74 4.16 2.42 -1.68
CA LYS A 74 4.69 3.56 -0.92
C LYS A 74 6.01 4.09 -1.50
N HIS A 75 6.87 3.21 -2.00
CA HIS A 75 8.17 3.58 -2.59
C HIS A 75 8.13 3.85 -4.10
N GLY A 76 6.95 3.94 -4.72
CA GLY A 76 6.85 4.21 -6.17
C GLY A 76 7.39 3.07 -7.05
N LYS A 77 7.40 1.84 -6.53
CA LYS A 77 7.82 0.60 -7.23
C LYS A 77 6.62 -0.19 -7.78
N LEU A 78 5.42 0.14 -7.32
CA LEU A 78 4.16 -0.39 -7.81
C LEU A 78 3.26 0.79 -8.17
N ALA A 79 2.56 0.71 -9.29
CA ALA A 79 1.50 1.64 -9.65
C ALA A 79 0.16 0.93 -9.75
N ILE A 80 -0.91 1.65 -9.41
CA ILE A 80 -2.29 1.23 -9.68
C ILE A 80 -2.76 1.99 -10.91
N SER A 81 -3.21 1.27 -11.94
CA SER A 81 -3.63 1.82 -13.22
C SER A 81 -5.06 1.40 -13.53
N TYR A 82 -5.84 2.31 -14.10
CA TYR A 82 -7.19 2.02 -14.59
C TYR A 82 -7.16 1.92 -16.11
N ARG A 83 -7.46 0.73 -16.66
CA ARG A 83 -7.44 0.44 -18.10
C ARG A 83 -8.61 -0.46 -18.46
N ASP A 84 -9.31 -0.13 -19.53
CA ASP A 84 -10.43 -0.93 -20.06
C ASP A 84 -11.51 -1.26 -19.01
N ARG A 85 -11.81 -0.29 -18.15
CA ARG A 85 -12.73 -0.40 -17.00
C ARG A 85 -12.27 -1.34 -15.89
N ASN A 86 -11.01 -1.78 -15.91
CA ASN A 86 -10.40 -2.64 -14.90
C ASN A 86 -9.26 -1.91 -14.16
N ILE A 87 -9.08 -2.25 -12.89
CA ILE A 87 -7.94 -1.78 -12.10
C ILE A 87 -6.84 -2.86 -12.16
N VAL A 88 -5.63 -2.46 -12.53
CA VAL A 88 -4.47 -3.34 -12.65
C VAL A 88 -3.29 -2.79 -11.85
N MET A 89 -2.52 -3.72 -11.27
CA MET A 89 -1.24 -3.41 -10.63
C MET A 89 -0.11 -3.51 -11.65
N VAL A 90 0.72 -2.48 -11.72
CA VAL A 90 1.86 -2.39 -12.64
C VAL A 90 3.14 -2.36 -11.83
N ASP A 91 4.00 -3.36 -12.03
CA ASP A 91 5.33 -3.41 -11.43
C ASP A 91 6.25 -2.45 -12.20
N LEU A 92 6.63 -1.34 -11.55
CA LEU A 92 7.43 -0.30 -12.17
C LEU A 92 8.92 -0.68 -12.25
N GLU A 93 9.38 -1.60 -11.39
CA GLU A 93 10.76 -2.11 -11.44
C GLU A 93 10.99 -2.96 -12.70
N LYS A 94 9.94 -3.55 -13.26
CA LYS A 94 10.01 -4.29 -14.53
C LYS A 94 10.02 -3.37 -15.75
N LEU A 95 9.36 -2.21 -15.67
CA LEU A 95 9.31 -1.24 -16.77
C LEU A 95 10.63 -0.50 -16.95
N GLN A 96 11.34 -0.20 -15.85
CA GLN A 96 12.66 0.45 -15.90
C GLN A 96 13.76 -0.40 -16.58
N LYS A 97 13.53 -1.71 -16.74
CA LYS A 97 14.49 -2.64 -17.37
C LYS A 97 14.25 -2.83 -18.87
N LEU A 98 13.21 -2.23 -19.43
CA LEU A 98 13.06 -2.18 -20.88
C LEU A 98 14.12 -1.21 -21.42
N PRO A 99 14.84 -1.55 -22.50
CA PRO A 99 15.67 -0.57 -23.17
C PRO A 99 14.75 0.59 -23.54
N MET A 100 15.02 1.77 -22.97
CA MET A 100 14.42 3.00 -23.44
C MET A 100 14.73 3.06 -24.93
N ALA A 101 13.73 2.77 -25.77
CA ALA A 101 13.88 2.85 -27.21
C ALA A 101 14.35 4.28 -27.49
N ALA A 102 15.56 4.36 -28.03
CA ALA A 102 16.17 5.60 -28.45
C ALA A 102 15.20 6.35 -29.36
N GLU A 103 14.85 7.58 -28.96
CA GLU A 103 14.55 8.65 -29.92
C GLU A 103 15.86 9.29 -30.38
#